data_AF-A0A316NCK7-F1
#
_entry.id   AF-A0A316NCK7-F1
#
_cell.length_a   1.000
_cell.length_b   1.000
_cell.length_c   1.000
_cell.angle_alpha   90.00
_cell.angle_beta   90.00
_cell.angle_gamma   90.00
#
_symmetry.space_group_name_H-M   'P 1'
#
loop_
_entity.id
_entity.type
_entity.pdbx_description
1 polymer ?
#
loop_
_entity_poly.entity_id
_entity_poly.type
_entity_poly.pdbx_seq_one_letter_code
_entity_poly.pdbx_strand_id
1 'polypeptide(L)'
;MEMNEKSQKIDELLQYLADLQRQNPNHIFTEREVYYHLVRQDVPAEERSYPVNRFFDDFVQNFKDYENLNVFVDPNWNYFCQFISQKPNEAMAYNPNHIKLYIPLDARHIYRGVDQIFNFLSENDISHVSKVGSAIRNDDIVIRLEKPEDAQKLIHYVQNSSYLQEGLLPASPFLHQEGGVAMTCDGSLSFSNSLSCMISEYIQEKQTNHQLNQVGAHDFYSFVDSLYRDLYISQEADFNAIHQHFPSVVNQKCISDLKGIFEIIHESRRSDFSFDDYISIYQKACNPKENLSQIEQSYHEQEQVDLSKLLQKGIDIMTQRLGSKEKAIYTIQTYLDTGNHNLINRTDDLRTIYQTSHFRNRLQDYLNEHQLPLEQYVSEIEEKQEKPHVENAAKKMRLVMDIMGSKYGEDVALATVTEYLKTGNPQYLTKEYGIRTAIGKSDVRDQINLYINSQNLSAEEFLNDISANRTPEQYFEDACAITYSKYQTLYENKESEISGEQWLNYAVGSYVQSGEANGFTRDFNARFHIQSHVTPENAKQAIAQKLEANVSDLNPSYGSLVTLCKEYAKAIADESFIRN
;
A
#
# COMPACT_ATOMS: atom_id res chain seq x y z
N MET A 1 -29.62 -33.28 15.81
CA MET A 1 -28.35 -32.97 16.50
C MET A 1 -28.68 -31.89 17.50
N GLU A 2 -28.41 -32.13 18.79
CA GLU A 2 -28.43 -31.05 19.77
C GLU A 2 -27.45 -29.97 19.29
N MET A 3 -27.95 -28.74 19.20
CA MET A 3 -27.15 -27.60 18.82
C MET A 3 -26.24 -27.28 20.01
N ASN A 4 -24.93 -27.13 19.78
CA ASN A 4 -24.02 -26.79 20.87
C ASN A 4 -24.35 -25.38 21.40
N GLU A 5 -24.15 -25.15 22.71
CA GLU A 5 -24.52 -23.89 23.39
C GLU A 5 -23.96 -22.65 22.67
N LYS A 6 -22.76 -22.77 22.10
CA LYS A 6 -22.09 -21.75 21.30
C LYS A 6 -22.94 -21.33 20.09
N SER A 7 -23.41 -22.29 19.30
CA SER A 7 -24.24 -22.02 18.12
C SER A 7 -25.58 -21.39 18.50
N GLN A 8 -26.15 -21.78 19.65
CA GLN A 8 -27.38 -21.16 20.16
C GLN A 8 -27.18 -19.67 20.48
N LYS A 9 -26.10 -19.30 21.17
CA LYS A 9 -25.81 -17.90 21.46
C LYS A 9 -25.56 -17.09 20.18
N ILE A 10 -24.88 -17.67 19.19
CA ILE A 10 -24.71 -17.03 17.88
C ILE A 10 -26.08 -16.82 17.20
N ASP A 11 -26.94 -17.84 17.19
CA ASP A 11 -28.30 -17.75 16.63
C ASP A 11 -29.10 -16.64 17.29
N GLU A 12 -29.06 -16.53 18.62
CA GLU A 12 -29.78 -15.51 19.38
C GLU A 12 -29.35 -14.10 18.99
N LEU A 13 -28.04 -13.83 18.84
CA LEU A 13 -27.54 -12.54 18.36
C LEU A 13 -27.98 -12.27 16.92
N LEU A 14 -27.76 -13.22 16.01
CA LEU A 14 -28.05 -13.04 14.59
C LEU A 14 -29.55 -12.84 14.34
N GLN A 15 -30.40 -13.61 15.04
CA GLN A 15 -31.85 -13.46 14.95
C GLN A 15 -32.32 -12.13 15.53
N TYR A 16 -31.73 -11.66 16.63
CA TYR A 16 -32.00 -10.33 17.16
C TYR A 16 -31.69 -9.22 16.13
N LEU A 17 -30.53 -9.30 15.46
CA LEU A 17 -30.18 -8.35 14.40
C LEU A 17 -31.13 -8.44 13.19
N ALA A 18 -31.53 -9.66 12.80
CA ALA A 18 -32.51 -9.89 11.75
C ALA A 18 -33.92 -9.34 12.12
N ASP A 19 -34.34 -9.48 13.38
CA ASP A 19 -35.57 -8.89 13.90
C ASP A 19 -35.54 -7.36 13.79
N LEU A 20 -34.43 -6.73 14.19
CA LEU A 20 -34.26 -5.28 14.07
C LEU A 20 -34.31 -4.82 12.61
N GLN A 21 -33.67 -5.55 11.69
CA GLN A 21 -33.72 -5.26 10.26
C GLN A 21 -35.13 -5.42 9.69
N ARG A 22 -35.89 -6.44 10.12
CA ARG A 22 -37.30 -6.64 9.72
C ARG A 22 -38.20 -5.48 10.17
N GLN A 23 -37.94 -4.94 11.37
CA GLN A 23 -38.68 -3.79 11.91
C GLN A 23 -38.30 -2.48 11.18
N ASN A 24 -37.11 -2.42 10.57
CA ASN A 24 -36.58 -1.23 9.92
C ASN A 24 -36.08 -1.55 8.49
N PRO A 25 -36.98 -1.89 7.54
CA PRO A 25 -36.59 -2.47 6.25
C PRO A 25 -35.78 -1.52 5.34
N ASN A 26 -35.85 -0.22 5.59
CA ASN A 26 -35.12 0.81 4.83
C ASN A 26 -33.80 1.23 5.51
N HIS A 27 -33.52 0.72 6.71
CA HIS A 27 -32.27 0.99 7.43
C HIS A 27 -31.17 0.06 6.91
N ILE A 28 -29.97 0.61 6.70
CA ILE A 28 -28.78 -0.18 6.39
C ILE A 28 -28.01 -0.32 7.70
N PHE A 29 -28.01 -1.52 8.28
CA PHE A 29 -27.25 -1.81 9.49
C PHE A 29 -25.76 -1.67 9.23
N THR A 30 -25.13 -0.68 9.86
CA THR A 30 -23.68 -0.45 9.74
C THR A 30 -22.89 -1.40 10.64
N GLU A 31 -21.62 -1.59 10.32
CA GLU A 31 -20.67 -2.35 11.13
C GLU A 31 -20.56 -1.79 12.56
N ARG A 32 -20.73 -0.48 12.74
CA ARG A 32 -20.70 0.18 14.07
C ARG A 32 -21.89 -0.20 14.94
N GLU A 33 -23.07 -0.31 14.34
CA GLU A 33 -24.29 -0.72 15.05
C GLU A 33 -24.20 -2.20 15.44
N VAL A 34 -23.72 -3.04 14.52
CA VAL A 34 -23.45 -4.45 14.83
C VAL A 34 -22.41 -4.57 15.94
N TYR A 35 -21.30 -3.82 15.86
CA TYR A 35 -20.26 -3.79 16.88
C TYR A 35 -20.84 -3.44 18.26
N TYR A 36 -21.72 -2.43 18.32
CA TYR A 36 -22.37 -2.01 19.56
C TYR A 36 -23.12 -3.17 20.25
N HIS A 37 -23.82 -3.99 19.48
CA HIS A 37 -24.55 -5.16 19.97
C HIS A 37 -23.62 -6.34 20.29
N LEU A 38 -22.66 -6.62 19.41
CA LEU A 38 -21.72 -7.73 19.52
C LEU A 38 -20.91 -7.68 20.81
N VAL A 39 -20.33 -6.51 21.15
CA VAL A 39 -19.48 -6.37 22.35
C VAL A 39 -20.27 -6.36 23.67
N ARG A 40 -21.60 -6.37 23.59
CA ARG A 40 -22.53 -6.38 24.73
C ARG A 40 -23.40 -7.63 24.77
N GLN A 41 -23.14 -8.59 23.88
CA GLN A 41 -23.82 -9.88 23.92
C GLN A 41 -23.59 -10.52 25.29
N ASP A 42 -24.67 -11.00 25.90
CA ASP A 42 -24.71 -11.63 27.23
C ASP A 42 -24.20 -10.78 28.41
N VAL A 43 -23.87 -9.50 28.18
CA VAL A 43 -23.61 -8.53 29.24
C VAL A 43 -24.97 -8.07 29.81
N PRO A 44 -25.22 -8.21 31.14
CA PRO A 44 -26.46 -7.76 31.76
C PRO A 44 -26.75 -6.28 31.51
N ALA A 45 -28.02 -5.90 31.36
CA ALA A 45 -28.39 -4.54 30.95
C ALA A 45 -27.95 -3.47 31.95
N GLU A 46 -28.00 -3.79 33.24
CA GLU A 46 -27.55 -2.98 34.36
C GLU A 46 -26.03 -2.71 34.33
N GLU A 47 -25.24 -3.65 33.81
CA GLU A 47 -23.78 -3.57 33.73
C GLU A 47 -23.32 -2.66 32.57
N ARG A 48 -24.06 -2.64 31.45
CA ARG A 48 -23.67 -1.94 30.21
C ARG A 48 -23.46 -0.44 30.36
N SER A 49 -24.05 0.17 31.39
CA SER A 49 -23.95 1.60 31.67
C SER A 49 -22.87 1.95 32.70
N TYR A 50 -22.20 0.94 33.26
CA TYR A 50 -21.26 1.14 34.34
C TYR A 50 -19.93 1.77 33.83
N PRO A 51 -19.54 2.93 34.36
CA PRO A 51 -18.38 3.68 33.87
C PRO A 51 -17.10 3.17 34.52
N VAL A 52 -16.40 2.24 33.86
CA VAL A 52 -15.13 1.66 34.33
C VAL A 52 -14.02 2.71 34.39
N ASN A 53 -14.06 3.72 33.51
CA ASN A 53 -13.09 4.82 33.49
C ASN A 53 -12.98 5.60 34.80
N ARG A 54 -13.97 5.52 35.69
CA ARG A 54 -13.89 6.10 37.04
C ARG A 54 -12.74 5.52 37.89
N PHE A 55 -12.23 4.35 37.52
CA PHE A 55 -11.14 3.66 38.22
C PHE A 55 -9.78 3.89 37.56
N PHE A 56 -9.69 4.60 36.43
CA PHE A 56 -8.42 4.72 35.71
C PHE A 56 -7.35 5.43 36.55
N ASP A 57 -7.71 6.51 37.25
CA ASP A 57 -6.77 7.20 38.15
C ASP A 57 -6.32 6.30 39.31
N ASP A 58 -7.23 5.49 39.86
CA ASP A 58 -6.91 4.53 40.91
C ASP A 58 -5.95 3.45 40.39
N PHE A 59 -6.17 2.92 39.18
CA PHE A 59 -5.26 1.95 38.56
C PHE A 59 -3.87 2.54 38.37
N VAL A 60 -3.76 3.74 37.80
CA VAL A 60 -2.46 4.43 37.65
C VAL A 60 -1.76 4.57 39.01
N GLN A 61 -2.51 4.94 40.05
CA GLN A 61 -1.97 5.11 41.38
C GLN A 61 -1.55 3.78 42.05
N ASN A 62 -2.32 2.71 41.86
CA ASN A 62 -2.05 1.39 42.46
C ASN A 62 -0.74 0.79 41.96
N PHE A 63 -0.39 1.05 40.70
CA PHE A 63 0.77 0.46 40.03
C PHE A 63 1.97 1.41 39.86
N LYS A 64 1.90 2.64 40.39
CA LYS A 64 2.93 3.67 40.18
C LYS A 64 4.34 3.28 40.65
N ASP A 65 4.44 2.38 41.64
CA ASP A 65 5.69 1.98 42.28
C ASP A 65 6.22 0.64 41.69
N TYR A 66 5.57 0.10 40.66
CA TYR A 66 5.98 -1.16 40.03
C TYR A 66 7.10 -0.89 39.01
N GLU A 67 8.28 -1.47 39.22
CA GLU A 67 9.44 -1.22 38.36
C GLU A 67 9.33 -1.83 36.95
N ASN A 68 8.49 -2.85 36.78
CA ASN A 68 8.31 -3.58 35.52
C ASN A 68 6.92 -3.35 34.87
N LEU A 69 6.13 -2.40 35.36
CA LEU A 69 4.78 -2.14 34.85
C LEU A 69 4.51 -0.64 34.79
N ASN A 70 4.20 -0.14 33.59
CA ASN A 70 3.76 1.22 33.36
C ASN A 70 2.25 1.25 33.10
N VAL A 71 1.53 2.07 33.86
CA VAL A 71 0.08 2.24 33.76
C VAL A 71 -0.26 3.70 33.50
N PHE A 72 -1.01 3.97 32.43
CA PHE A 72 -1.32 5.33 32.01
C PHE A 72 -2.61 5.40 31.19
N VAL A 73 -3.06 6.63 30.92
CA VAL A 73 -4.15 6.94 30.01
C VAL A 73 -3.62 7.85 28.92
N ASP A 74 -3.52 7.36 27.68
CA ASP A 74 -3.14 8.20 26.54
C ASP A 74 -4.24 9.23 26.26
N PRO A 75 -3.93 10.54 26.16
CA PRO A 75 -4.91 11.59 25.86
C PRO A 75 -5.69 11.36 24.56
N ASN A 76 -5.09 10.71 23.57
CA ASN A 76 -5.74 10.40 22.29
C ASN A 76 -6.62 9.15 22.40
N TRP A 77 -6.33 8.24 23.33
CA TRP A 77 -7.06 6.98 23.57
C TRP A 77 -7.63 6.90 25.00
N ASN A 78 -8.25 8.00 25.45
CA ASN A 78 -8.74 8.18 26.82
C ASN A 78 -9.90 7.25 27.24
N TYR A 79 -10.42 6.45 26.30
CA TYR A 79 -11.42 5.40 26.53
C TYR A 79 -10.78 4.05 26.93
N PHE A 80 -9.44 4.01 27.05
CA PHE A 80 -8.69 2.90 27.58
C PHE A 80 -7.71 3.37 28.66
N CYS A 81 -7.52 2.54 29.68
CA CYS A 81 -6.34 2.58 30.55
C CYS A 81 -5.35 1.52 30.04
N GLN A 82 -4.10 1.91 29.77
CA GLN A 82 -3.07 1.06 29.20
C GLN A 82 -2.15 0.51 30.30
N PHE A 83 -1.77 -0.76 30.17
CA PHE A 83 -0.89 -1.49 31.09
C PHE A 83 0.22 -2.17 30.27
N ILE A 84 1.44 -1.67 30.37
CA ILE A 84 2.56 -2.11 29.54
C ILE A 84 3.69 -2.60 30.44
N SER A 85 4.16 -3.82 30.23
CA SER A 85 5.35 -4.34 30.89
C SER A 85 6.58 -3.62 30.33
N GLN A 86 7.14 -2.67 31.09
CA GLN A 86 8.26 -1.86 30.62
C GLN A 86 9.07 -1.35 31.80
N LYS A 87 10.39 -1.41 31.68
CA LYS A 87 11.29 -0.70 32.60
C LYS A 87 11.32 0.78 32.25
N PRO A 88 11.40 1.69 33.24
CA PRO A 88 11.54 3.11 32.98
C PRO A 88 12.70 3.40 32.00
N ASN A 89 12.42 4.11 30.90
CA ASN A 89 13.37 4.57 29.88
C ASN A 89 13.83 3.60 28.78
N GLU A 90 13.24 2.41 28.63
CA GLU A 90 13.48 1.57 27.44
C GLU A 90 12.55 1.98 26.29
N ALA A 91 12.99 1.92 25.03
CA ALA A 91 12.09 2.14 23.90
C ALA A 91 11.22 0.89 23.71
N MET A 92 9.90 1.05 23.60
CA MET A 92 9.01 -0.06 23.26
C MET A 92 9.32 -0.57 21.85
N ALA A 93 9.78 -1.81 21.74
CA ALA A 93 9.68 -2.54 20.48
C ALA A 93 8.21 -2.90 20.28
N TYR A 94 7.52 -2.20 19.39
CA TYR A 94 6.13 -2.54 19.07
C TYR A 94 6.11 -3.86 18.30
N ASN A 95 5.63 -4.92 18.95
CA ASN A 95 5.31 -6.17 18.28
C ASN A 95 3.78 -6.22 18.08
N PRO A 96 3.23 -6.16 16.86
CA PRO A 96 1.78 -6.31 16.67
C PRO A 96 1.30 -7.74 16.95
N ASN A 97 2.19 -8.72 16.95
CA ASN A 97 1.88 -10.13 17.07
C ASN A 97 1.89 -10.55 18.54
N HIS A 98 0.70 -10.56 19.14
CA HIS A 98 0.49 -11.02 20.51
C HIS A 98 -0.60 -12.08 20.58
N ILE A 99 -0.45 -13.00 21.53
CA ILE A 99 -1.53 -13.84 22.02
C ILE A 99 -2.50 -12.94 22.78
N LYS A 100 -3.73 -12.86 22.29
CA LYS A 100 -4.72 -11.92 22.81
C LYS A 100 -5.81 -12.66 23.57
N LEU A 101 -5.99 -12.25 24.83
CA LEU A 101 -6.95 -12.82 25.76
C LEU A 101 -7.97 -11.76 26.17
N TYR A 102 -9.23 -12.16 26.27
CA TYR A 102 -10.31 -11.37 26.86
C TYR A 102 -10.74 -11.99 28.18
N ILE A 103 -10.79 -11.17 29.23
CA ILE A 103 -11.16 -11.59 30.59
C ILE A 103 -12.28 -10.66 31.08
N PRO A 104 -13.51 -10.80 30.55
CA PRO A 104 -14.57 -9.85 30.85
C PRO A 104 -15.08 -10.01 32.28
N LEU A 105 -15.17 -8.91 33.03
CA LEU A 105 -15.58 -8.91 34.43
C LEU A 105 -16.80 -8.01 34.68
N ASP A 106 -17.66 -8.40 35.61
CA ASP A 106 -18.80 -7.56 36.03
C ASP A 106 -18.34 -6.30 36.79
N ALA A 107 -19.22 -5.31 36.95
CA ALA A 107 -18.93 -4.05 37.62
C ALA A 107 -18.47 -4.21 39.08
N ARG A 108 -18.90 -5.27 39.76
CA ARG A 108 -18.57 -5.53 41.17
C ARG A 108 -17.15 -6.08 41.31
N HIS A 109 -16.68 -6.80 40.29
CA HIS A 109 -15.40 -7.49 40.31
C HIS A 109 -14.30 -6.74 39.56
N ILE A 110 -14.62 -5.90 38.56
CA ILE A 110 -13.62 -5.31 37.67
C ILE A 110 -12.50 -4.54 38.38
N TYR A 111 -12.81 -3.78 39.43
CA TYR A 111 -11.80 -2.99 40.14
C TYR A 111 -10.70 -3.87 40.76
N ARG A 112 -11.06 -4.82 41.61
CA ARG A 112 -10.09 -5.75 42.23
C ARG A 112 -9.59 -6.81 41.26
N GLY A 113 -10.39 -7.15 40.25
CA GLY A 113 -10.01 -8.14 39.25
C GLY A 113 -8.87 -7.63 38.38
N VAL A 114 -8.92 -6.36 37.97
CA VAL A 114 -7.80 -5.67 37.30
C VAL A 114 -6.56 -5.70 38.20
N ASP A 115 -6.68 -5.33 39.48
CA ASP A 115 -5.56 -5.42 40.42
C ASP A 115 -4.95 -6.84 40.48
N GLN A 116 -5.79 -7.88 40.63
CA GLN A 116 -5.33 -9.27 40.69
C GLN A 116 -4.62 -9.73 39.42
N ILE A 117 -5.18 -9.42 38.25
CA ILE A 117 -4.63 -9.84 36.95
C ILE A 117 -3.26 -9.18 36.73
N PHE A 118 -3.15 -7.86 36.91
CA PHE A 118 -1.91 -7.15 36.63
C PHE A 118 -0.84 -7.34 37.72
N ASN A 119 -1.24 -7.57 38.98
CA ASN A 119 -0.31 -8.05 40.00
C ASN A 119 0.28 -9.40 39.62
N PHE A 120 -0.55 -10.35 39.22
CA PHE A 120 -0.07 -11.67 38.78
C PHE A 120 0.92 -11.55 37.63
N LEU A 121 0.61 -10.74 36.61
CA LEU A 121 1.50 -10.53 35.47
C LEU A 121 2.85 -9.93 35.90
N SER A 122 2.84 -8.89 36.74
CA SER A 122 4.06 -8.24 37.22
C SER A 122 4.89 -9.14 38.15
N GLU A 123 4.27 -9.82 39.11
CA GLU A 123 4.94 -10.70 40.07
C GLU A 123 5.60 -11.92 39.40
N ASN A 124 5.08 -12.33 38.24
CA ASN A 124 5.62 -13.43 37.45
C ASN A 124 6.53 -12.97 36.29
N ASP A 125 6.82 -11.67 36.21
CA ASP A 125 7.66 -11.05 35.16
C ASP A 125 7.19 -11.41 33.73
N ILE A 126 5.87 -11.39 33.52
CA ILE A 126 5.25 -11.71 32.23
C ILE A 126 5.19 -10.45 31.36
N SER A 127 5.78 -10.51 30.16
CA SER A 127 5.72 -9.41 29.19
C SER A 127 4.32 -9.27 28.57
N HIS A 128 3.79 -8.05 28.54
CA HIS A 128 2.47 -7.74 28.01
C HIS A 128 2.25 -6.29 27.55
N VAL A 129 1.33 -6.11 26.60
CA VAL A 129 0.83 -4.79 26.12
C VAL A 129 -0.70 -4.74 26.16
N SER A 130 -1.22 -4.50 27.35
CA SER A 130 -2.60 -4.76 27.72
C SER A 130 -3.38 -3.47 27.95
N LYS A 131 -4.71 -3.57 28.03
CA LYS A 131 -5.58 -2.42 28.28
C LYS A 131 -6.92 -2.81 28.91
N VAL A 132 -7.53 -1.85 29.59
CA VAL A 132 -8.89 -1.95 30.15
C VAL A 132 -9.78 -0.88 29.52
N GLY A 133 -10.96 -1.29 29.04
CA GLY A 133 -11.97 -0.42 28.44
C GLY A 133 -12.69 0.47 29.45
N SER A 134 -13.22 1.60 28.99
CA SER A 134 -13.96 2.56 29.81
C SER A 134 -15.37 2.10 30.22
N ALA A 135 -15.84 0.96 29.73
CA ALA A 135 -17.17 0.42 29.97
C ALA A 135 -17.12 -1.11 30.02
N ILE A 136 -18.09 -1.73 30.73
CA ILE A 136 -18.24 -3.18 30.80
C ILE A 136 -18.66 -3.73 29.44
N ARG A 137 -17.91 -4.72 28.95
CA ARG A 137 -18.09 -5.37 27.64
C ARG A 137 -17.57 -6.80 27.73
N ASN A 138 -17.93 -7.64 26.77
CA ASN A 138 -17.37 -8.99 26.66
C ASN A 138 -15.89 -9.02 26.18
N ASP A 139 -15.29 -7.86 25.96
CA ASP A 139 -13.90 -7.62 25.57
C ASP A 139 -13.25 -6.46 26.36
N ASP A 140 -13.72 -6.16 27.57
CA ASP A 140 -13.31 -4.96 28.32
C ASP A 140 -11.88 -5.03 28.89
N ILE A 141 -11.44 -6.18 29.40
CA ILE A 141 -10.04 -6.44 29.78
C ILE A 141 -9.36 -7.20 28.65
N VAL A 142 -8.40 -6.54 28.00
CA VAL A 142 -7.64 -7.08 26.88
C VAL A 142 -6.20 -7.30 27.32
N ILE A 143 -5.79 -8.56 27.40
CA ILE A 143 -4.42 -8.95 27.71
C ILE A 143 -3.71 -9.36 26.42
N ARG A 144 -2.50 -8.86 26.20
CA ARG A 144 -1.67 -9.22 25.05
C ARG A 144 -0.33 -9.74 25.53
N LEU A 145 -0.06 -11.01 25.26
CA LEU A 145 1.11 -11.73 25.73
C LEU A 145 1.99 -12.14 24.55
N GLU A 146 3.29 -12.25 24.78
CA GLU A 146 4.24 -12.67 23.74
C GLU A 146 4.33 -14.19 23.61
N LYS A 147 4.12 -14.93 24.72
CA LYS A 147 4.48 -16.35 24.83
C LYS A 147 3.29 -17.25 25.17
N PRO A 148 3.12 -18.40 24.48
CA PRO A 148 2.05 -19.36 24.77
C PRO A 148 2.02 -19.85 26.22
N GLU A 149 3.17 -20.13 26.81
CA GLU A 149 3.29 -20.60 28.18
C GLU A 149 2.76 -19.59 29.21
N ASP A 150 2.94 -18.29 28.96
CA ASP A 150 2.47 -17.24 29.86
C ASP A 150 0.96 -17.05 29.72
N ALA A 151 0.42 -17.25 28.52
CA ALA A 151 -1.03 -17.30 28.31
C ALA A 151 -1.67 -18.46 29.06
N GLN A 152 -1.08 -19.67 28.99
CA GLN A 152 -1.56 -20.82 29.76
C GLN A 152 -1.50 -20.58 31.28
N LYS A 153 -0.41 -19.98 31.78
CA LYS A 153 -0.29 -19.60 33.20
C LYS A 153 -1.40 -18.64 33.63
N LEU A 154 -1.69 -17.61 32.83
CA LEU A 154 -2.73 -16.64 33.14
C LEU A 154 -4.12 -17.28 33.10
N ILE A 155 -4.42 -18.09 32.08
CA ILE A 155 -5.69 -18.83 31.98
C ILE A 155 -5.87 -19.72 33.21
N HIS A 156 -4.83 -20.46 33.60
CA HIS A 156 -4.87 -21.29 34.80
C HIS A 156 -5.06 -20.47 36.08
N TYR A 157 -4.41 -19.32 36.21
CA TYR A 157 -4.60 -18.42 37.35
C TYR A 157 -6.05 -17.92 37.45
N VAL A 158 -6.62 -17.45 36.34
CA VAL A 158 -8.01 -16.99 36.26
C VAL A 158 -8.98 -18.13 36.62
N GLN A 159 -8.75 -19.33 36.08
CA GLN A 159 -9.58 -20.51 36.34
C GLN A 159 -9.60 -20.91 37.83
N ASN A 160 -8.50 -20.70 38.54
CA ASN A 160 -8.36 -21.11 39.95
C ASN A 160 -8.60 -19.97 40.95
N SER A 161 -8.81 -18.74 40.50
CA SER A 161 -9.20 -17.62 41.37
C SER A 161 -10.71 -17.60 41.56
N SER A 162 -11.18 -17.92 42.77
CA SER A 162 -12.61 -17.90 43.09
C SER A 162 -13.24 -16.52 42.88
N TYR A 163 -12.48 -15.45 43.15
CA TYR A 163 -12.95 -14.07 42.96
C TYR A 163 -13.11 -13.71 41.48
N LEU A 164 -12.16 -14.10 40.63
CA LEU A 164 -12.26 -13.85 39.20
C LEU A 164 -13.39 -14.69 38.59
N GLN A 165 -13.46 -15.99 38.92
CA GLN A 165 -14.53 -16.87 38.44
C GLN A 165 -15.94 -16.39 38.82
N GLU A 166 -16.12 -15.83 40.03
CA GLU A 166 -17.40 -15.25 40.45
C GLU A 166 -17.80 -14.03 39.59
N GLY A 167 -16.82 -13.26 39.12
CA GLY A 167 -17.04 -12.04 38.36
C GLY A 167 -17.01 -12.18 36.84
N LEU A 168 -16.63 -13.34 36.30
CA LEU A 168 -16.50 -13.53 34.85
C LEU A 168 -17.85 -13.40 34.14
N LEU A 169 -17.89 -12.52 33.15
CA LEU A 169 -18.99 -12.42 32.21
C LEU A 169 -18.76 -13.39 31.02
N PRO A 170 -19.83 -13.77 30.29
CA PRO A 170 -19.65 -14.54 29.07
C PRO A 170 -18.88 -13.73 28.02
N ALA A 171 -17.81 -14.32 27.49
CA ALA A 171 -17.11 -13.76 26.34
C ALA A 171 -17.85 -14.06 25.02
N SER A 172 -17.44 -13.44 23.92
CA SER A 172 -18.06 -13.63 22.61
C SER A 172 -18.18 -15.13 22.23
N PRO A 173 -19.36 -15.59 21.78
CA PRO A 173 -19.55 -16.97 21.35
C PRO A 173 -18.93 -17.23 19.98
N PHE A 174 -18.20 -16.31 19.37
CA PHE A 174 -17.41 -16.55 18.15
C PHE A 174 -15.96 -16.93 18.46
N LEU A 175 -15.56 -16.93 19.73
CA LEU A 175 -14.20 -17.22 20.17
C LEU A 175 -14.13 -18.57 20.89
N HIS A 176 -12.93 -19.15 20.93
CA HIS A 176 -12.63 -20.26 21.83
C HIS A 176 -12.42 -19.74 23.25
N GLN A 177 -12.82 -20.52 24.24
CA GLN A 177 -12.77 -20.13 25.65
C GLN A 177 -12.25 -21.28 26.51
N GLU A 178 -11.31 -20.98 27.41
CA GLU A 178 -10.82 -21.90 28.43
C GLU A 178 -10.82 -21.21 29.79
N GLY A 179 -11.40 -21.84 30.82
CA GLY A 179 -11.52 -21.23 32.15
C GLY A 179 -12.29 -19.90 32.18
N GLY A 180 -13.14 -19.64 31.17
CA GLY A 180 -13.87 -18.38 30.97
C GLY A 180 -13.03 -17.25 30.35
N VAL A 181 -11.80 -17.53 29.91
CA VAL A 181 -10.93 -16.61 29.18
C VAL A 181 -11.07 -16.88 27.67
N ALA A 182 -11.44 -15.87 26.89
CA ALA A 182 -11.55 -16.00 25.44
C ALA A 182 -10.24 -15.66 24.73
N MET A 183 -9.94 -16.39 23.66
CA MET A 183 -8.72 -16.24 22.87
C MET A 183 -9.03 -15.73 21.46
N THR A 184 -8.24 -14.78 20.97
CA THR A 184 -8.33 -14.26 19.60
C THR A 184 -6.96 -13.95 19.01
N CYS A 185 -6.92 -13.72 17.70
CA CYS A 185 -5.76 -13.24 16.95
C CYS A 185 -6.26 -12.21 15.94
N ASP A 186 -5.86 -10.95 16.13
CA ASP A 186 -6.27 -9.86 15.24
C ASP A 186 -5.15 -8.90 14.86
N GLY A 187 -3.93 -9.07 15.38
CA GLY A 187 -2.75 -8.29 15.00
C GLY A 187 -3.01 -6.78 14.99
N SER A 188 -2.93 -6.18 13.80
CA SER A 188 -3.15 -4.74 13.55
C SER A 188 -4.64 -4.37 13.37
N LEU A 189 -5.52 -5.35 13.36
CA LEU A 189 -6.97 -5.22 13.25
C LEU A 189 -7.67 -5.41 14.60
N SER A 190 -9.00 -5.30 14.58
CA SER A 190 -9.86 -5.61 15.71
C SER A 190 -10.79 -6.75 15.32
N PHE A 191 -10.69 -7.89 16.02
CA PHE A 191 -11.54 -9.05 15.79
C PHE A 191 -13.01 -8.68 15.78
N SER A 192 -13.46 -7.98 16.82
CA SER A 192 -14.86 -7.56 16.97
C SER A 192 -15.28 -6.60 15.85
N ASN A 193 -14.40 -5.75 15.33
CA ASN A 193 -14.71 -4.88 14.19
C ASN A 193 -14.85 -5.69 12.90
N SER A 194 -13.87 -6.55 12.59
CA SER A 194 -13.90 -7.40 11.39
C SER A 194 -15.12 -8.33 11.39
N LEU A 195 -15.45 -8.94 12.54
CA LEU A 195 -16.65 -9.76 12.69
C LEU A 195 -17.93 -8.92 12.51
N SER A 196 -17.92 -7.66 12.93
CA SER A 196 -19.07 -6.77 12.73
C SER A 196 -19.29 -6.39 11.26
N CYS A 197 -18.21 -6.23 10.47
CA CYS A 197 -18.29 -6.09 9.01
C CYS A 197 -18.96 -7.33 8.40
N MET A 198 -18.46 -8.54 8.74
CA MET A 198 -19.01 -9.80 8.23
C MET A 198 -20.50 -9.97 8.57
N ILE A 199 -20.90 -9.69 9.82
CA ILE A 199 -22.29 -9.82 10.25
C ILE A 199 -23.18 -8.76 9.59
N SER A 200 -22.72 -7.52 9.45
CA SER A 200 -23.46 -6.44 8.77
C SER A 200 -23.75 -6.82 7.32
N GLU A 201 -22.73 -7.27 6.58
CA GLU A 201 -22.89 -7.71 5.19
C GLU A 201 -23.80 -8.92 5.07
N TYR A 202 -23.66 -9.91 5.97
CA TYR A 202 -24.52 -11.09 6.00
C TYR A 202 -26.00 -10.72 6.18
N ILE A 203 -26.31 -9.86 7.16
CA ILE A 203 -27.70 -9.42 7.39
C ILE A 203 -28.22 -8.61 6.20
N GLN A 204 -27.39 -7.77 5.59
CA GLN A 204 -27.75 -6.99 4.41
C GLN A 204 -27.99 -7.88 3.18
N GLU A 205 -27.20 -8.92 2.97
CA GLU A 205 -27.41 -9.92 1.91
C GLU A 205 -28.75 -10.63 2.11
N LYS A 206 -29.03 -11.10 3.33
CA LYS A 206 -30.29 -11.77 3.66
C LYS A 206 -31.50 -10.85 3.53
N GLN A 207 -31.36 -9.57 3.86
CA GLN A 207 -32.40 -8.57 3.61
C GLN A 207 -32.66 -8.39 2.11
N THR A 208 -31.59 -8.21 1.32
CA THR A 208 -31.67 -7.99 -0.13
C THR A 208 -32.29 -9.19 -0.85
N ASN A 209 -31.98 -10.40 -0.40
CA ASN A 209 -32.49 -11.65 -0.98
C ASN A 209 -33.85 -12.09 -0.40
N HIS A 210 -34.46 -11.30 0.49
CA HIS A 210 -35.71 -11.63 1.20
C HIS A 210 -35.64 -12.96 2.00
N GLN A 211 -34.50 -13.21 2.65
CA GLN A 211 -34.15 -14.43 3.37
C GLN A 211 -33.85 -14.22 4.85
N LEU A 212 -34.29 -13.11 5.46
CA LEU A 212 -34.06 -12.85 6.91
C LEU A 212 -34.65 -13.92 7.85
N ASN A 213 -35.60 -14.75 7.37
CA ASN A 213 -36.13 -15.89 8.11
C ASN A 213 -35.19 -17.12 8.13
N GLN A 214 -34.13 -17.10 7.33
CA GLN A 214 -33.13 -18.17 7.24
C GLN A 214 -31.86 -17.86 8.06
N VAL A 215 -31.84 -16.72 8.75
CA VAL A 215 -30.69 -16.28 9.53
C VAL A 215 -30.34 -17.28 10.63
N GLY A 216 -29.07 -17.63 10.76
CA GLY A 216 -28.57 -18.51 11.81
C GLY A 216 -27.09 -18.83 11.65
N ALA A 217 -26.50 -19.44 12.68
CA ALA A 217 -25.08 -19.69 12.83
C ALA A 217 -24.53 -20.52 11.66
N HIS A 218 -25.20 -21.63 11.30
CA HIS A 218 -24.75 -22.48 10.20
C HIS A 218 -24.71 -21.74 8.84
N ASP A 219 -25.73 -20.92 8.60
CA ASP A 219 -25.86 -20.14 7.38
C ASP A 219 -24.87 -18.95 7.36
N PHE A 220 -24.64 -18.31 8.51
CA PHE A 220 -23.59 -17.32 8.69
C PHE A 220 -22.19 -17.89 8.44
N TYR A 221 -21.85 -19.06 8.99
CA TYR A 221 -20.56 -19.70 8.71
C TYR A 221 -20.41 -20.04 7.22
N SER A 222 -21.50 -20.43 6.55
CA SER A 222 -21.48 -20.67 5.10
C SER A 222 -21.22 -19.39 4.30
N PHE A 223 -21.79 -18.27 4.75
CA PHE A 223 -21.50 -16.93 4.21
C PHE A 223 -20.03 -16.56 4.42
N VAL A 224 -19.50 -16.69 5.63
CA VAL A 224 -18.09 -16.41 5.95
C VAL A 224 -17.14 -17.27 5.09
N ASP A 225 -17.44 -18.55 4.93
CA ASP A 225 -16.68 -19.46 4.08
C ASP A 225 -16.72 -19.04 2.60
N SER A 226 -17.85 -18.47 2.13
CA SER A 226 -17.95 -17.93 0.77
C SER A 226 -17.15 -16.66 0.61
N LEU A 227 -17.33 -15.71 1.53
CA LEU A 227 -16.60 -14.44 1.53
C LEU A 227 -15.08 -14.68 1.57
N TYR A 228 -14.61 -15.66 2.36
CA TYR A 228 -13.21 -16.05 2.35
C TYR A 228 -12.73 -16.54 0.98
N ARG A 229 -13.51 -17.40 0.30
CA ARG A 229 -13.16 -17.89 -1.04
C ARG A 229 -13.12 -16.75 -2.06
N ASP A 230 -14.09 -15.85 -1.99
CA ASP A 230 -14.18 -14.72 -2.91
C ASP A 230 -13.01 -13.75 -2.73
N LEU A 231 -12.57 -13.52 -1.48
CA LEU A 231 -11.50 -12.59 -1.16
C LEU A 231 -10.08 -13.16 -1.24
N TYR A 232 -9.89 -14.48 -1.13
CA TYR A 232 -8.54 -15.07 -1.05
C TYR A 232 -8.26 -16.18 -2.08
N ILE A 233 -9.29 -16.75 -2.72
CA ILE A 233 -9.15 -17.88 -3.65
C ILE A 233 -9.55 -17.50 -5.08
N SER A 234 -10.51 -16.59 -5.25
CA SER A 234 -10.94 -16.12 -6.57
C SER A 234 -9.80 -15.45 -7.34
N GLN A 235 -9.80 -15.60 -8.68
CA GLN A 235 -8.83 -14.93 -9.57
C GLN A 235 -9.09 -13.41 -9.68
N GLU A 236 -10.27 -12.93 -9.28
CA GLU A 236 -10.64 -11.51 -9.29
C GLU A 236 -10.31 -10.79 -7.97
N ALA A 237 -9.79 -11.52 -7.00
CA ALA A 237 -9.55 -10.98 -5.68
C ALA A 237 -8.37 -10.00 -5.71
N ASP A 238 -8.61 -8.75 -5.33
CA ASP A 238 -7.62 -7.69 -5.22
C ASP A 238 -7.75 -6.95 -3.88
N PHE A 239 -6.76 -6.11 -3.56
CA PHE A 239 -6.76 -5.33 -2.33
C PHE A 239 -7.99 -4.41 -2.22
N ASN A 240 -8.46 -3.85 -3.34
CA ASN A 240 -9.59 -2.94 -3.33
C ASN A 240 -10.88 -3.66 -2.94
N ALA A 241 -11.08 -4.89 -3.39
CA ALA A 241 -12.18 -5.75 -2.98
C ALA A 241 -12.12 -5.97 -1.46
N ILE A 242 -10.98 -6.40 -0.92
CA ILE A 242 -10.82 -6.60 0.54
C ILE A 242 -11.10 -5.31 1.31
N HIS A 243 -10.58 -4.16 0.85
CA HIS A 243 -10.77 -2.87 1.49
C HIS A 243 -12.24 -2.40 1.46
N GLN A 244 -13.00 -2.74 0.41
CA GLN A 244 -14.43 -2.42 0.32
C GLN A 244 -15.24 -3.13 1.41
N HIS A 245 -14.92 -4.40 1.68
CA HIS A 245 -15.56 -5.19 2.74
C HIS A 245 -15.02 -4.82 4.14
N PHE A 246 -13.72 -4.51 4.21
CA PHE A 246 -13.01 -4.25 5.47
C PHE A 246 -12.20 -2.94 5.37
N PRO A 247 -12.82 -1.77 5.59
CA PRO A 247 -12.14 -0.47 5.46
C PRO A 247 -10.94 -0.27 6.39
N SER A 248 -10.83 -1.06 7.46
CA SER A 248 -9.67 -1.08 8.36
C SER A 248 -8.44 -1.79 7.78
N VAL A 249 -8.60 -2.56 6.69
CA VAL A 249 -7.48 -3.20 5.99
C VAL A 249 -6.82 -2.16 5.10
N VAL A 250 -5.65 -1.68 5.52
CA VAL A 250 -4.95 -0.55 4.89
C VAL A 250 -3.55 -0.89 4.38
N ASN A 251 -3.04 -2.08 4.68
CA ASN A 251 -1.72 -2.57 4.28
C ASN A 251 -1.71 -4.10 4.22
N GLN A 252 -0.59 -4.68 3.78
CA GLN A 252 -0.46 -6.13 3.66
C GLN A 252 -0.60 -6.86 5.00
N LYS A 253 -0.04 -6.33 6.09
CA LYS A 253 -0.12 -6.95 7.40
C LYS A 253 -1.58 -7.14 7.84
N CYS A 254 -2.44 -6.16 7.55
CA CYS A 254 -3.87 -6.27 7.78
C CYS A 254 -4.52 -7.39 6.96
N ILE A 255 -4.07 -7.68 5.74
CA ILE A 255 -4.58 -8.80 4.92
C ILE A 255 -4.29 -10.14 5.62
N SER A 256 -3.03 -10.35 6.04
CA SER A 256 -2.65 -11.57 6.75
C SER A 256 -3.34 -11.69 8.12
N ASP A 257 -3.51 -10.58 8.84
CA ASP A 257 -4.26 -10.54 10.11
C ASP A 257 -5.75 -10.88 9.90
N LEU A 258 -6.37 -10.37 8.83
CA LEU A 258 -7.75 -10.67 8.49
C LEU A 258 -7.93 -12.16 8.15
N LYS A 259 -6.98 -12.77 7.43
CA LYS A 259 -6.97 -14.22 7.18
C LYS A 259 -6.95 -15.03 8.47
N GLY A 260 -6.13 -14.64 9.46
CA GLY A 260 -6.12 -15.25 10.79
C GLY A 260 -7.47 -15.12 11.52
N ILE A 261 -8.16 -13.99 11.36
CA ILE A 261 -9.51 -13.79 11.90
C ILE A 261 -10.52 -14.75 11.25
N PHE A 262 -10.49 -14.91 9.92
CA PHE A 262 -11.32 -15.89 9.21
C PHE A 262 -11.07 -17.32 9.71
N GLU A 263 -9.80 -17.72 9.86
CA GLU A 263 -9.42 -19.04 10.36
C GLU A 263 -9.93 -19.28 11.78
N ILE A 264 -9.80 -18.32 12.71
CA ILE A 264 -10.32 -18.46 14.08
C ILE A 264 -11.85 -18.58 14.10
N ILE A 265 -12.57 -17.76 13.31
CA ILE A 265 -14.03 -17.84 13.23
C ILE A 265 -14.44 -19.24 12.73
N HIS A 266 -13.79 -19.73 11.68
CA HIS A 266 -14.08 -21.02 11.10
C HIS A 266 -13.78 -22.18 12.05
N GLU A 267 -12.57 -22.23 12.61
CA GLU A 267 -12.11 -23.37 13.41
C GLU A 267 -12.78 -23.41 14.78
N SER A 268 -13.08 -22.26 15.38
CA SER A 268 -13.68 -22.23 16.72
C SER A 268 -15.10 -22.82 16.77
N ARG A 269 -15.75 -23.08 15.63
CA ARG A 269 -17.04 -23.80 15.58
C ARG A 269 -16.94 -25.27 16.00
N ARG A 270 -15.73 -25.84 15.91
CA ARG A 270 -15.44 -27.22 16.29
C ARG A 270 -15.56 -27.39 17.80
N SER A 271 -16.20 -28.47 18.25
CA SER A 271 -16.34 -28.77 19.68
C SER A 271 -15.05 -29.25 20.33
N ASP A 272 -14.09 -29.72 19.53
CA ASP A 272 -12.78 -30.23 19.95
C ASP A 272 -11.65 -29.21 19.77
N PHE A 273 -11.98 -27.97 19.39
CA PHE A 273 -10.99 -26.90 19.25
C PHE A 273 -10.32 -26.61 20.61
N SER A 274 -8.99 -26.55 20.61
CA SER A 274 -8.17 -26.47 21.81
C SER A 274 -7.28 -25.23 21.82
N PHE A 275 -6.66 -24.94 22.98
CA PHE A 275 -5.56 -23.98 23.07
C PHE A 275 -4.46 -24.23 22.04
N ASP A 276 -4.08 -25.48 21.80
CA ASP A 276 -3.02 -25.82 20.84
C ASP A 276 -3.43 -25.52 19.39
N ASP A 277 -4.71 -25.74 19.03
CA ASP A 277 -5.24 -25.33 17.73
C ASP A 277 -5.18 -23.79 17.58
N TYR A 278 -5.57 -23.06 18.62
CA TYR A 278 -5.45 -21.60 18.66
C TYR A 278 -4.01 -21.13 18.45
N ILE A 279 -3.04 -21.70 19.18
CA ILE A 279 -1.62 -21.34 19.06
C ILE A 279 -1.11 -21.63 17.65
N SER A 280 -1.54 -22.74 17.03
CA SER A 280 -1.21 -23.05 15.64
C SER A 280 -1.68 -21.97 14.67
N ILE A 281 -2.91 -21.48 14.82
CA ILE A 281 -3.44 -20.37 13.98
C ILE A 281 -2.67 -19.07 14.25
N TYR A 282 -2.45 -18.73 15.53
CA TYR A 282 -1.68 -17.55 15.92
C TYR A 282 -0.27 -17.56 15.30
N GLN A 283 0.45 -18.69 15.40
CA GLN A 283 1.81 -18.82 14.86
C GLN A 283 1.85 -18.66 13.33
N LYS A 284 0.83 -19.17 12.62
CA LYS A 284 0.69 -18.95 11.17
C LYS A 284 0.46 -17.48 10.84
N ALA A 285 -0.42 -16.80 11.57
CA ALA A 285 -0.68 -15.37 11.37
C ALA A 285 0.55 -14.49 11.66
N CYS A 286 1.41 -14.91 12.59
CA CYS A 286 2.64 -14.19 12.92
C CYS A 286 3.75 -14.36 11.88
N ASN A 287 3.78 -15.48 11.16
CA ASN A 287 4.81 -15.84 10.18
C ASN A 287 4.17 -16.17 8.82
N PRO A 288 3.58 -15.18 8.11
CA PRO A 288 2.85 -15.42 6.88
C PRO A 288 3.75 -15.88 5.70
N LYS A 289 5.09 -15.78 5.86
CA LYS A 289 6.11 -16.10 4.84
C LYS A 289 6.01 -17.51 4.25
N GLU A 290 5.41 -18.48 4.95
CA GLU A 290 5.32 -19.85 4.43
C GLU A 290 4.13 -20.09 3.50
N ASN A 291 3.12 -19.20 3.42
CA ASN A 291 1.93 -19.40 2.55
C ASN A 291 1.17 -18.08 2.22
N LEU A 292 1.86 -17.08 1.67
CA LEU A 292 1.19 -15.90 1.11
C LEU A 292 0.31 -16.34 -0.09
N SER A 293 -0.96 -15.96 -0.07
CA SER A 293 -1.87 -16.06 -1.22
C SER A 293 -1.34 -15.22 -2.39
N GLN A 294 -1.81 -15.47 -3.61
CA GLN A 294 -1.38 -14.72 -4.80
C GLN A 294 -1.60 -13.20 -4.65
N ILE A 295 -2.62 -12.79 -3.89
CA ILE A 295 -2.93 -11.39 -3.59
C ILE A 295 -1.95 -10.81 -2.58
N GLU A 296 -1.61 -11.58 -1.54
CA GLU A 296 -0.61 -11.17 -0.56
C GLU A 296 0.76 -11.00 -1.22
N GLN A 297 1.12 -11.85 -2.20
CA GLN A 297 2.35 -11.72 -2.98
C GLN A 297 2.33 -10.52 -3.93
N SER A 298 1.28 -10.36 -4.73
CA SER A 298 1.18 -9.25 -5.70
C SER A 298 1.16 -7.88 -5.01
N TYR A 299 0.45 -7.79 -3.88
CA TYR A 299 0.42 -6.57 -3.08
C TYR A 299 1.75 -6.34 -2.36
N HIS A 300 2.40 -7.36 -1.78
CA HIS A 300 3.73 -7.21 -1.17
C HIS A 300 4.73 -6.64 -2.18
N GLU A 301 4.77 -7.20 -3.39
CA GLU A 301 5.68 -6.72 -4.45
C GLU A 301 5.38 -5.27 -4.84
N GLN A 302 4.11 -4.93 -5.06
CA GLN A 302 3.71 -3.56 -5.41
C GLN A 302 3.96 -2.57 -4.27
N GLU A 303 3.61 -2.94 -3.04
CA GLU A 303 3.78 -2.13 -1.84
C GLU A 303 5.26 -1.85 -1.58
N GLN A 304 6.12 -2.86 -1.71
CA GLN A 304 7.57 -2.74 -1.56
C GLN A 304 8.18 -1.83 -2.65
N VAL A 305 7.74 -1.96 -3.90
CA VAL A 305 8.18 -1.09 -5.00
C VAL A 305 7.78 0.37 -4.72
N ASP A 306 6.54 0.61 -4.29
CA ASP A 306 6.05 1.96 -3.99
C ASP A 306 6.72 2.55 -2.74
N LEU A 307 6.97 1.73 -1.72
CA LEU A 307 7.69 2.12 -0.51
C LEU A 307 9.14 2.51 -0.82
N SER A 308 9.83 1.71 -1.63
CA SER A 308 11.20 1.96 -2.07
C SER A 308 11.30 3.26 -2.86
N LYS A 309 10.38 3.48 -3.81
CA LYS A 309 10.30 4.72 -4.59
C LYS A 309 10.04 5.94 -3.71
N LEU A 310 9.11 5.82 -2.75
CA LEU A 310 8.73 6.93 -1.87
C LEU A 310 9.83 7.25 -0.84
N LEU A 311 10.56 6.24 -0.36
CA LEU A 311 11.75 6.41 0.47
C LEU A 311 12.86 7.11 -0.32
N GLN A 312 13.16 6.64 -1.53
CA GLN A 312 14.17 7.25 -2.41
C GLN A 312 13.85 8.72 -2.70
N LYS A 313 12.60 9.01 -3.11
CA LYS A 313 12.13 10.39 -3.33
C LYS A 313 12.34 11.26 -2.09
N GLY A 314 12.05 10.71 -0.91
CA GLY A 314 12.28 11.41 0.36
C GLY A 314 13.75 11.70 0.61
N ILE A 315 14.61 10.70 0.42
CA ILE A 315 16.06 10.84 0.57
C ILE A 315 16.59 11.90 -0.39
N ASP A 316 16.18 11.90 -1.66
CA ASP A 316 16.64 12.85 -2.66
C ASP A 316 16.25 14.29 -2.29
N ILE A 317 14.97 14.53 -2.00
CA ILE A 317 14.45 15.86 -1.60
C ILE A 317 15.14 16.35 -0.31
N MET A 318 15.32 15.46 0.67
CA MET A 318 15.95 15.81 1.94
C MET A 318 17.46 16.05 1.77
N THR A 319 18.12 15.29 0.90
CA THR A 319 19.54 15.47 0.57
C THR A 319 19.78 16.82 -0.08
N GLN A 320 18.94 17.21 -1.05
CA GLN A 320 19.01 18.54 -1.69
C GLN A 320 18.87 19.67 -0.67
N ARG A 321 17.98 19.51 0.33
CA ARG A 321 17.76 20.51 1.36
C ARG A 321 18.85 20.55 2.44
N LEU A 322 19.34 19.39 2.87
CA LEU A 322 20.28 19.25 3.99
C LEU A 322 21.75 19.23 3.55
N GLY A 323 22.00 19.11 2.25
CA GLY A 323 23.32 19.07 1.62
C GLY A 323 24.10 17.78 1.87
N SER A 324 23.48 16.74 2.44
CA SER A 324 24.12 15.45 2.71
C SER A 324 23.07 14.34 2.79
N LYS A 325 23.38 13.21 2.15
CA LYS A 325 22.54 12.01 2.17
C LYS A 325 22.53 11.38 3.56
N GLU A 326 23.65 11.37 4.25
CA GLU A 326 23.74 10.87 5.63
C GLU A 326 22.81 11.66 6.56
N LYS A 327 22.75 12.99 6.40
CA LYS A 327 21.81 13.84 7.16
C LYS A 327 20.35 13.57 6.78
N ALA A 328 20.07 13.29 5.51
CA ALA A 328 18.74 12.92 5.05
C ALA A 328 18.27 11.61 5.69
N ILE A 329 19.10 10.56 5.62
CA ILE A 329 18.82 9.24 6.23
C ILE A 329 18.61 9.39 7.75
N TYR A 330 19.51 10.10 8.45
CA TYR A 330 19.38 10.36 9.88
C TYR A 330 18.07 11.09 10.25
N THR A 331 17.66 12.07 9.43
CA THR A 331 16.41 12.81 9.67
C THR A 331 15.18 11.93 9.46
N ILE A 332 15.21 11.08 8.43
CA ILE A 332 14.14 10.11 8.18
C ILE A 332 14.08 9.09 9.32
N GLN A 333 15.22 8.55 9.77
CA GLN A 333 15.27 7.67 10.94
C GLN A 333 14.65 8.33 12.17
N THR A 334 15.02 9.57 12.47
CA THR A 334 14.45 10.31 13.60
C THR A 334 12.93 10.51 13.45
N TYR A 335 12.43 10.70 12.22
CA TYR A 335 11.00 10.75 11.95
C TYR A 335 10.31 9.40 12.22
N LEU A 336 10.93 8.28 11.84
CA LEU A 336 10.43 6.95 12.17
C LEU A 336 10.37 6.78 13.70
N ASP A 337 11.43 7.13 14.41
CA ASP A 337 11.53 6.93 15.86
C ASP A 337 10.52 7.80 16.62
N THR A 338 10.37 9.07 16.23
CA THR A 338 9.60 10.07 17.01
C THR A 338 8.18 10.30 16.51
N GLY A 339 7.86 9.92 15.27
CA GLY A 339 6.60 10.27 14.61
C GLY A 339 6.45 11.76 14.28
N ASN A 340 7.48 12.58 14.49
CA ASN A 340 7.39 14.02 14.31
C ASN A 340 7.42 14.41 12.83
N HIS A 341 6.24 14.60 12.23
CA HIS A 341 6.08 15.01 10.82
C HIS A 341 6.75 16.33 10.46
N ASN A 342 7.10 17.19 11.43
CA ASN A 342 7.79 18.44 11.14
C ASN A 342 9.23 18.24 10.66
N LEU A 343 9.81 17.07 10.89
CA LEU A 343 11.13 16.68 10.38
C LEU A 343 11.14 16.46 8.86
N ILE A 344 9.99 16.15 8.27
CA ILE A 344 9.86 15.88 6.83
C ILE A 344 9.60 17.18 6.05
N ASN A 345 10.28 17.33 4.91
CA ASN A 345 10.16 18.50 4.04
C ASN A 345 8.74 18.64 3.45
N ARG A 346 8.31 19.87 3.17
CA ARG A 346 7.05 20.20 2.49
C ARG A 346 7.19 20.28 0.97
N THR A 347 8.42 20.32 0.44
CA THR A 347 8.68 20.27 -1.01
C THR A 347 7.97 19.06 -1.63
N ASP A 348 7.34 19.27 -2.78
CA ASP A 348 6.59 18.26 -3.54
C ASP A 348 5.54 17.49 -2.72
N ASP A 349 4.93 18.19 -1.75
CA ASP A 349 3.95 17.65 -0.82
C ASP A 349 4.43 16.43 -0.02
N LEU A 350 5.76 16.21 0.07
CA LEU A 350 6.36 15.00 0.66
C LEU A 350 5.82 14.70 2.07
N ARG A 351 5.73 15.71 2.93
CA ARG A 351 5.16 15.56 4.28
C ARG A 351 3.72 15.08 4.26
N THR A 352 2.88 15.68 3.42
CA THR A 352 1.46 15.31 3.30
C THR A 352 1.34 13.89 2.76
N ILE A 353 2.12 13.56 1.72
CA ILE A 353 2.16 12.21 1.15
C ILE A 353 2.56 11.19 2.22
N TYR A 354 3.62 11.45 2.99
CA TYR A 354 4.06 10.55 4.07
C TYR A 354 2.99 10.34 5.14
N GLN A 355 2.21 11.38 5.44
CA GLN A 355 1.10 11.32 6.38
C GLN A 355 -0.06 10.48 5.83
N THR A 356 -0.52 10.78 4.62
CA THR A 356 -1.72 10.16 4.04
C THR A 356 -1.47 8.74 3.54
N SER A 357 -0.24 8.40 3.14
CA SER A 357 0.11 7.07 2.65
C SER A 357 0.52 6.10 3.77
N HIS A 358 0.41 6.52 5.03
CA HIS A 358 0.89 5.78 6.20
C HIS A 358 2.37 5.32 6.07
N PHE A 359 3.20 6.11 5.39
CA PHE A 359 4.57 5.75 5.01
C PHE A 359 5.42 5.29 6.20
N ARG A 360 5.34 6.01 7.33
CA ARG A 360 6.08 5.68 8.54
C ARG A 360 5.80 4.26 9.01
N ASN A 361 4.52 3.91 9.15
CA ASN A 361 4.13 2.61 9.68
C ASN A 361 4.57 1.51 8.72
N ARG A 362 4.29 1.68 7.42
CA ARG A 362 4.69 0.74 6.36
C ARG A 362 6.21 0.51 6.33
N LEU A 363 7.01 1.57 6.46
CA LEU A 363 8.47 1.46 6.49
C LEU A 363 8.98 0.81 7.76
N GLN A 364 8.44 1.16 8.92
CA GLN A 364 8.84 0.55 10.20
C GLN A 364 8.50 -0.94 10.23
N ASP A 365 7.30 -1.31 9.79
CA ASP A 365 6.87 -2.70 9.71
C ASP A 365 7.81 -3.51 8.81
N TYR A 366 8.14 -2.97 7.62
CA TYR A 366 9.09 -3.59 6.70
C TYR A 366 10.49 -3.76 7.32
N LEU A 367 11.08 -2.70 7.89
CA LEU A 367 12.41 -2.76 8.49
C LEU A 367 12.47 -3.76 9.66
N ASN A 368 11.41 -3.81 10.48
CA ASN A 368 11.32 -4.72 11.62
C ASN A 368 11.17 -6.18 11.15
N GLU A 369 10.29 -6.46 10.19
CA GLU A 369 10.06 -7.80 9.64
C GLU A 369 11.33 -8.39 9.00
N HIS A 370 12.14 -7.54 8.37
CA HIS A 370 13.37 -7.93 7.71
C HIS A 370 14.60 -7.81 8.61
N GLN A 371 14.45 -7.36 9.86
CA GLN A 371 15.55 -7.08 10.79
C GLN A 371 16.64 -6.22 10.13
N LEU A 372 16.21 -5.22 9.37
CA LEU A 372 17.04 -4.46 8.45
C LEU A 372 17.17 -3.01 8.91
N PRO A 373 18.38 -2.50 9.17
CA PRO A 373 18.58 -1.07 9.42
C PRO A 373 18.20 -0.23 8.20
N LEU A 374 17.70 0.99 8.41
CA LEU A 374 17.31 1.90 7.32
C LEU A 374 18.45 2.13 6.31
N GLU A 375 19.67 2.33 6.80
CA GLU A 375 20.86 2.54 5.96
C GLU A 375 21.14 1.36 5.02
N GLN A 376 20.95 0.14 5.51
CA GLN A 376 21.13 -1.07 4.71
C GLN A 376 20.01 -1.21 3.68
N TYR A 377 18.76 -0.91 4.05
CA TYR A 377 17.65 -0.92 3.12
C TYR A 377 17.82 0.10 1.98
N VAL A 378 18.30 1.31 2.30
CA VAL A 378 18.63 2.32 1.29
C VAL A 378 19.70 1.81 0.33
N SER A 379 20.72 1.14 0.85
CA SER A 379 21.78 0.54 0.02
C SER A 379 21.21 -0.54 -0.91
N GLU A 380 20.31 -1.40 -0.42
CA GLU A 380 19.65 -2.42 -1.25
C GLU A 380 18.77 -1.82 -2.34
N ILE A 381 18.05 -0.73 -2.05
CA ILE A 381 17.26 0.00 -3.06
C ILE A 381 18.18 0.48 -4.18
N GLU A 382 19.34 1.03 -3.83
CA GLU A 382 20.31 1.55 -4.78
C GLU A 382 21.01 0.45 -5.57
N GLU A 383 21.29 -0.71 -4.97
CA GLU A 383 21.85 -1.87 -5.67
C GLU A 383 20.85 -2.54 -6.62
N LYS A 384 19.56 -2.53 -6.28
CA LYS A 384 18.47 -3.09 -7.10
C LYS A 384 17.98 -2.15 -8.21
N GLN A 385 18.40 -0.88 -8.20
CA GLN A 385 18.15 0.00 -9.33
C GLN A 385 18.96 -0.52 -10.53
N GLU A 386 18.25 -1.13 -11.50
CA GLU A 386 18.81 -1.31 -12.84
C GLU A 386 19.42 0.03 -13.28
N LYS A 387 20.66 0.00 -13.78
CA LYS A 387 21.29 1.19 -14.36
C LYS A 387 20.26 1.84 -15.27
N PRO A 388 19.87 3.10 -15.02
CA PRO A 388 18.76 3.70 -15.71
C PRO A 388 18.95 3.56 -17.21
N HIS A 389 17.89 3.20 -17.93
CA HIS A 389 17.80 3.33 -19.38
C HIS A 389 17.80 4.82 -19.77
N VAL A 390 18.82 5.56 -19.33
CA VAL A 390 19.03 6.98 -19.61
C VAL A 390 19.02 7.22 -21.10
N GLU A 391 19.37 6.24 -21.92
CA GLU A 391 19.35 6.35 -23.36
C GLU A 391 17.96 6.74 -23.89
N ASN A 392 16.88 6.16 -23.36
CA ASN A 392 15.52 6.51 -23.79
C ASN A 392 15.11 7.89 -23.24
N ALA A 393 15.38 8.16 -21.96
CA ALA A 393 15.10 9.47 -21.38
C ALA A 393 15.88 10.61 -22.06
N ALA A 394 17.14 10.37 -22.43
CA ALA A 394 18.01 11.26 -23.19
C ALA A 394 17.48 11.49 -24.60
N LYS A 395 17.01 10.44 -25.30
CA LYS A 395 16.31 10.58 -26.59
C LYS A 395 15.12 11.54 -26.48
N LYS A 396 14.26 11.33 -25.49
CA LYS A 396 13.09 12.19 -25.25
C LYS A 396 13.50 13.63 -24.95
N MET A 397 14.50 13.83 -24.10
CA MET A 397 14.96 15.16 -23.71
C MET A 397 15.65 15.90 -24.86
N ARG A 398 16.38 15.20 -25.71
CA ARG A 398 16.98 15.74 -26.93
C ARG A 398 15.90 16.30 -27.87
N LEU A 399 14.81 15.56 -28.07
CA LEU A 399 13.70 16.02 -28.89
C LEU A 399 13.02 17.27 -28.31
N VAL A 400 12.89 17.35 -26.97
CA VAL A 400 12.40 18.57 -26.30
C VAL A 400 13.33 19.75 -26.59
N MET A 401 14.65 19.54 -26.50
CA MET A 401 15.66 20.55 -26.80
C MET A 401 15.56 21.06 -28.25
N ASP A 402 15.31 20.20 -29.23
CA ASP A 402 15.14 20.62 -30.64
C ASP A 402 13.90 21.48 -30.86
N ILE A 403 12.78 21.02 -30.31
CA ILE A 403 11.50 21.68 -30.50
C ILE A 403 11.53 23.05 -29.83
N MET A 404 12.13 23.14 -28.63
CA MET A 404 12.30 24.40 -27.93
C MET A 404 13.37 25.28 -28.57
N GLY A 405 14.48 24.71 -29.02
CA GLY A 405 15.58 25.43 -29.67
C GLY A 405 15.15 26.07 -30.98
N SER A 406 14.43 25.35 -31.82
CA SER A 406 13.89 25.90 -33.07
C SER A 406 12.82 26.97 -32.83
N LYS A 407 12.09 26.94 -31.71
CA LYS A 407 11.01 27.89 -31.42
C LYS A 407 11.48 29.15 -30.69
N TYR A 408 12.38 28.99 -29.73
CA TYR A 408 12.78 30.04 -28.79
C TYR A 408 14.28 30.41 -28.88
N GLY A 409 15.08 29.65 -29.62
CA GLY A 409 16.54 29.74 -29.65
C GLY A 409 17.22 28.73 -28.73
N GLU A 410 18.40 28.24 -29.12
CA GLU A 410 19.16 27.20 -28.40
C GLU A 410 19.47 27.59 -26.96
N ASP A 411 19.96 28.82 -26.73
CA ASP A 411 20.28 29.33 -25.39
C ASP A 411 19.05 29.35 -24.46
N VAL A 412 17.89 29.73 -25.00
CA VAL A 412 16.64 29.80 -24.25
C VAL A 412 16.13 28.39 -23.94
N ALA A 413 16.25 27.46 -24.89
CA ALA A 413 15.91 26.06 -24.69
C ALA A 413 16.78 25.44 -23.59
N LEU A 414 18.10 25.61 -23.67
CA LEU A 414 19.04 25.11 -22.66
C LEU A 414 18.71 25.64 -21.26
N ALA A 415 18.50 26.95 -21.12
CA ALA A 415 18.18 27.56 -19.83
C ALA A 415 16.86 27.05 -19.25
N THR A 416 15.81 26.96 -20.06
CA THR A 416 14.47 26.56 -19.59
C THR A 416 14.36 25.06 -19.30
N VAL A 417 14.98 24.21 -20.12
CA VAL A 417 15.01 22.76 -19.87
C VAL A 417 15.89 22.43 -18.66
N THR A 418 16.99 23.16 -18.46
CA THR A 418 17.80 23.07 -17.23
C THR A 418 16.95 23.37 -15.99
N GLU A 419 16.12 24.41 -16.05
CA GLU A 419 15.24 24.77 -14.94
C GLU A 419 14.14 23.73 -14.69
N TYR A 420 13.63 23.09 -15.75
CA TYR A 420 12.73 21.93 -15.61
C TYR A 420 13.42 20.76 -14.89
N LEU A 421 14.64 20.38 -15.29
CA LEU A 421 15.38 19.28 -14.66
C LEU A 421 15.62 19.56 -13.17
N LYS A 422 15.95 20.81 -12.81
CA LYS A 422 16.11 21.25 -11.42
C LYS A 422 14.80 21.22 -10.64
N THR A 423 13.79 21.93 -11.12
CA THR A 423 12.57 22.22 -10.34
C THR A 423 11.44 21.21 -10.49
N GLY A 424 11.48 20.37 -11.53
CA GLY A 424 10.37 19.50 -11.90
C GLY A 424 9.15 20.23 -12.47
N ASN A 425 9.18 21.56 -12.59
CA ASN A 425 8.02 22.33 -13.02
C ASN A 425 7.82 22.24 -14.55
N PRO A 426 6.78 21.55 -15.05
CA PRO A 426 6.60 21.36 -16.49
C PRO A 426 6.23 22.67 -17.22
N GLN A 427 5.91 23.76 -16.52
CA GLN A 427 5.64 25.07 -17.15
C GLN A 427 6.84 25.62 -17.94
N TYR A 428 8.05 25.21 -17.59
CA TYR A 428 9.26 25.54 -18.35
C TYR A 428 9.32 24.84 -19.72
N LEU A 429 8.51 23.81 -19.96
CA LEU A 429 8.45 23.10 -21.23
C LEU A 429 7.39 23.68 -22.17
N THR A 430 7.61 23.52 -23.47
CA THR A 430 6.66 23.94 -24.51
C THR A 430 5.38 23.11 -24.51
N LYS A 431 4.24 23.75 -24.85
CA LYS A 431 2.95 23.05 -25.05
C LYS A 431 2.87 22.35 -26.41
N GLU A 432 3.80 22.65 -27.32
CA GLU A 432 3.78 22.11 -28.68
C GLU A 432 3.71 20.58 -28.64
N TYR A 433 2.82 20.07 -29.48
CA TYR A 433 2.48 18.67 -29.62
C TYR A 433 2.13 17.89 -28.34
N GLY A 434 1.95 18.53 -27.18
CA GLY A 434 1.64 17.84 -25.92
C GLY A 434 2.84 17.54 -25.02
N ILE A 435 4.05 17.96 -25.41
CA ILE A 435 5.32 17.68 -24.71
C ILE A 435 5.26 17.99 -23.22
N ARG A 436 4.78 19.18 -22.86
CA ARG A 436 4.64 19.59 -21.45
C ARG A 436 3.90 18.56 -20.61
N THR A 437 2.80 18.03 -21.14
CA THR A 437 1.96 17.08 -20.42
C THR A 437 2.60 15.71 -20.37
N ALA A 438 3.13 15.24 -21.50
CA ALA A 438 3.77 13.92 -21.61
C ALA A 438 5.02 13.83 -20.73
N ILE A 439 5.94 14.79 -20.88
CA ILE A 439 7.18 14.82 -20.09
C ILE A 439 6.88 15.10 -18.62
N GLY A 440 5.97 16.03 -18.31
CA GLY A 440 5.60 16.38 -16.94
C GLY A 440 4.94 15.25 -16.13
N LYS A 441 4.38 14.23 -16.79
CA LYS A 441 3.79 13.04 -16.15
C LYS A 441 4.68 11.80 -16.21
N SER A 442 5.79 11.87 -16.96
CA SER A 442 6.72 10.75 -17.14
C SER A 442 7.82 10.73 -16.07
N ASP A 443 8.54 9.62 -16.00
CA ASP A 443 9.73 9.41 -15.17
C ASP A 443 11.02 9.91 -15.84
N VAL A 444 10.94 10.54 -17.03
CA VAL A 444 12.10 11.00 -17.83
C VAL A 444 13.04 11.89 -17.01
N ARG A 445 12.48 12.85 -16.25
CA ARG A 445 13.29 13.73 -15.40
C ARG A 445 14.03 12.93 -14.33
N ASP A 446 13.36 11.98 -13.71
CA ASP A 446 13.93 11.23 -12.59
C ASP A 446 15.05 10.31 -13.10
N GLN A 447 14.84 9.63 -14.24
CA GLN A 447 15.89 8.85 -14.92
C GLN A 447 17.12 9.70 -15.28
N ILE A 448 16.91 10.91 -15.80
CA ILE A 448 18.00 11.83 -16.16
C ILE A 448 18.73 12.32 -14.91
N ASN A 449 18.00 12.72 -13.87
CA ASN A 449 18.61 13.23 -12.63
C ASN A 449 19.40 12.13 -11.90
N LEU A 450 18.91 10.89 -11.90
CA LEU A 450 19.66 9.73 -11.40
C LEU A 450 20.99 9.57 -12.16
N TYR A 451 20.96 9.64 -13.49
CA TYR A 451 22.17 9.56 -14.31
C TYR A 451 23.14 10.72 -14.04
N ILE A 452 22.66 11.96 -14.07
CA ILE A 452 23.44 13.17 -13.78
C ILE A 452 24.16 13.05 -12.43
N ASN A 453 23.44 12.64 -11.39
CA ASN A 453 24.00 12.43 -10.06
C ASN A 453 25.04 11.30 -10.05
N SER A 454 24.76 10.18 -10.71
CA SER A 454 25.68 9.02 -10.78
C SER A 454 27.01 9.35 -11.49
N GLN A 455 26.98 10.26 -12.46
CA GLN A 455 28.14 10.68 -13.24
C GLN A 455 28.79 11.96 -12.71
N ASN A 456 28.25 12.55 -11.62
CA ASN A 456 28.67 13.84 -11.08
C ASN A 456 28.70 14.95 -12.14
N LEU A 457 27.68 14.98 -13.00
CA LEU A 457 27.48 15.99 -14.04
C LEU A 457 26.54 17.10 -13.53
N SER A 458 26.56 18.24 -14.21
CA SER A 458 25.47 19.22 -14.15
C SER A 458 24.42 18.93 -15.22
N ALA A 459 23.19 19.43 -15.01
CA ALA A 459 22.12 19.35 -16.00
C ALA A 459 22.50 20.02 -17.33
N GLU A 460 23.27 21.11 -17.27
CA GLU A 460 23.75 21.81 -18.46
C GLU A 460 24.77 20.98 -19.24
N GLU A 461 25.73 20.34 -18.56
CA GLU A 461 26.70 19.42 -19.19
C GLU A 461 26.00 18.24 -19.87
N PHE A 462 25.01 17.65 -19.20
CA PHE A 462 24.21 16.56 -19.77
C PHE A 462 23.44 17.02 -21.03
N LEU A 463 22.74 18.15 -20.95
CA LEU A 463 21.95 18.67 -22.08
C LEU A 463 22.84 19.04 -23.28
N ASN A 464 24.01 19.61 -23.04
CA ASN A 464 24.99 19.90 -24.09
C ASN A 464 25.53 18.61 -24.74
N ASP A 465 25.84 17.58 -23.95
CA ASP A 465 26.35 16.30 -24.45
C ASP A 465 25.34 15.61 -25.38
N ILE A 466 24.07 15.48 -24.94
CA ILE A 466 23.02 14.82 -25.74
C ILE A 466 22.66 15.62 -27.01
N SER A 467 23.01 16.90 -27.06
CA SER A 467 22.74 17.79 -28.19
C SER A 467 23.90 17.80 -29.19
N ALA A 468 25.15 17.76 -28.72
CA ALA A 468 26.35 17.83 -29.55
C ALA A 468 26.75 16.49 -30.20
N ASN A 469 26.52 15.37 -29.52
CA ASN A 469 27.03 14.05 -29.93
C ASN A 469 25.95 13.18 -30.62
N ARG A 470 25.33 13.72 -31.69
CA ARG A 470 24.28 12.99 -32.41
C ARG A 470 24.79 12.16 -33.57
N THR A 471 24.29 10.93 -33.67
CA THR A 471 24.51 10.11 -34.86
C THR A 471 23.50 10.46 -35.97
N PRO A 472 23.81 10.20 -37.26
CA PRO A 472 22.85 10.34 -38.35
C PRO A 472 21.53 9.58 -38.11
N GLU A 473 21.58 8.42 -37.46
CA GLU A 473 20.42 7.59 -37.13
C GLU A 473 19.53 8.29 -36.11
N GLN A 474 20.10 8.98 -35.13
CA GLN A 474 19.35 9.77 -34.16
C GLN A 474 18.68 10.99 -34.81
N TYR A 475 19.39 11.71 -35.70
CA TYR A 475 18.76 12.77 -36.50
C TYR A 475 17.59 12.25 -37.34
N PHE A 476 17.69 11.02 -37.85
CA PHE A 476 16.63 10.38 -38.62
C PHE A 476 15.42 10.01 -37.75
N GLU A 477 15.63 9.36 -36.60
CA GLU A 477 14.57 9.02 -35.64
C GLU A 477 13.83 10.29 -35.15
N ASP A 478 14.56 11.32 -34.74
CA ASP A 478 13.98 12.58 -34.24
C ASP A 478 13.09 13.25 -35.30
N ALA A 479 13.57 13.33 -36.56
CA ALA A 479 12.80 13.89 -37.67
C ALA A 479 11.55 13.05 -38.02
N CYS A 480 11.62 11.73 -37.86
CA CYS A 480 10.48 10.82 -38.02
C CYS A 480 9.42 11.09 -36.96
N ALA A 481 9.82 11.20 -35.68
CA ALA A 481 8.92 11.49 -34.57
C ALA A 481 8.19 12.83 -34.75
N ILE A 482 8.92 13.91 -35.10
CA ILE A 482 8.34 15.24 -35.35
C ILE A 482 7.35 15.18 -36.52
N THR A 483 7.73 14.49 -37.60
CA THR A 483 6.87 14.35 -38.78
C THR A 483 5.59 13.58 -38.44
N TYR A 484 5.70 12.45 -37.75
CA TYR A 484 4.54 11.69 -37.28
C TYR A 484 3.62 12.56 -36.43
N SER A 485 4.13 13.21 -35.39
CA SER A 485 3.32 14.00 -34.44
C SER A 485 2.56 15.13 -35.12
N LYS A 486 3.18 15.81 -36.10
CA LYS A 486 2.50 16.85 -36.89
C LYS A 486 1.31 16.28 -37.64
N TYR A 487 1.53 15.25 -38.47
CA TYR A 487 0.48 14.76 -39.36
C TYR A 487 -0.60 13.98 -38.60
N GLN A 488 -0.26 13.34 -37.50
CA GLN A 488 -1.22 12.76 -36.58
C GLN A 488 -2.10 13.85 -35.93
N THR A 489 -1.51 14.98 -35.52
CA THR A 489 -2.28 16.12 -35.01
C THR A 489 -3.27 16.65 -36.04
N LEU A 490 -2.85 16.80 -37.30
CA LEU A 490 -3.72 17.24 -38.38
C LEU A 490 -4.85 16.23 -38.63
N TYR A 491 -4.54 14.93 -38.61
CA TYR A 491 -5.54 13.87 -38.78
C TYR A 491 -6.62 13.89 -37.68
N GLU A 492 -6.21 13.98 -36.42
CA GLU A 492 -7.13 14.01 -35.28
C GLU A 492 -7.99 15.27 -35.23
N ASN A 493 -7.42 16.41 -35.65
CA ASN A 493 -8.16 17.66 -35.82
C ASN A 493 -9.10 17.67 -37.04
N LYS A 494 -9.12 16.58 -37.83
CA LYS A 494 -9.87 16.45 -39.09
C LYS A 494 -9.43 17.46 -40.17
N GLU A 495 -8.17 17.88 -40.11
CA GLU A 495 -7.50 18.73 -41.09
C GLU A 495 -6.74 17.91 -42.16
N SER A 496 -6.57 16.60 -41.94
CA SER A 496 -5.98 15.63 -42.87
C SER A 496 -6.80 14.34 -42.90
N GLU A 497 -6.94 13.72 -44.07
CA GLU A 497 -7.52 12.37 -44.21
C GLU A 497 -6.46 11.26 -44.03
N ILE A 498 -5.18 11.64 -44.00
CA ILE A 498 -4.03 10.73 -43.89
C ILE A 498 -3.51 10.79 -42.45
N SER A 499 -3.38 9.63 -41.80
CA SER A 499 -2.84 9.53 -40.43
C SER A 499 -1.34 9.84 -40.38
N GLY A 500 -0.81 10.11 -39.19
CA GLY A 500 0.62 10.32 -38.99
C GLY A 500 1.46 9.12 -39.43
N GLU A 501 1.00 7.89 -39.14
CA GLU A 501 1.65 6.64 -39.56
C GLU A 501 1.70 6.53 -41.09
N GLN A 502 0.57 6.78 -41.76
CA GLN A 502 0.49 6.71 -43.22
C GLN A 502 1.39 7.75 -43.89
N TRP A 503 1.44 8.96 -43.35
CA TRP A 503 2.31 10.02 -43.86
C TRP A 503 3.79 9.71 -43.61
N LEU A 504 4.13 9.22 -42.41
CA LEU A 504 5.50 8.88 -42.07
C LEU A 504 6.02 7.75 -42.96
N ASN A 505 5.21 6.73 -43.22
CA ASN A 505 5.56 5.66 -44.17
C ASN A 505 5.89 6.22 -45.56
N TYR A 506 5.08 7.16 -46.07
CA TYR A 506 5.37 7.84 -47.34
C TYR A 506 6.67 8.65 -47.30
N ALA A 507 6.91 9.41 -46.22
CA ALA A 507 8.09 10.25 -46.07
C ALA A 507 9.38 9.42 -45.99
N VAL A 508 9.39 8.38 -45.14
CA VAL A 508 10.49 7.43 -44.98
C VAL A 508 10.75 6.69 -46.29
N GLY A 509 9.71 6.13 -46.91
CA GLY A 509 9.84 5.39 -48.16
C GLY A 509 10.41 6.24 -49.31
N SER A 510 9.91 7.47 -49.47
CA SER A 510 10.42 8.40 -50.48
C SER A 510 11.89 8.74 -50.26
N TYR A 511 12.28 9.01 -49.01
CA TYR A 511 13.65 9.39 -48.70
C TYR A 511 14.64 8.23 -48.84
N VAL A 512 14.28 7.03 -48.38
CA VAL A 512 15.13 5.84 -48.52
C VAL A 512 15.31 5.45 -50.00
N GLN A 513 14.29 5.67 -50.83
CA GLN A 513 14.31 5.29 -52.24
C GLN A 513 15.03 6.30 -53.15
N SER A 514 14.76 7.60 -52.99
CA SER A 514 15.23 8.64 -53.90
C SER A 514 16.04 9.74 -53.24
N GLY A 515 16.21 9.71 -51.91
CA GLY A 515 16.85 10.78 -51.14
C GLY A 515 15.98 12.03 -51.00
N GLU A 516 14.71 11.98 -51.40
CA GLU A 516 13.83 13.14 -51.36
C GLU A 516 13.27 13.39 -49.95
N ALA A 517 13.83 14.39 -49.26
CA ALA A 517 13.41 14.77 -47.90
C ALA A 517 12.08 15.57 -47.86
N ASN A 518 11.40 15.77 -49.00
CA ASN A 518 10.22 16.64 -49.07
C ASN A 518 9.01 16.12 -48.29
N GLY A 519 8.95 14.81 -48.03
CA GLY A 519 7.93 14.19 -47.19
C GLY A 519 8.05 14.55 -45.70
N PHE A 520 9.25 14.90 -45.23
CA PHE A 520 9.49 15.32 -43.84
C PHE A 520 9.02 16.75 -43.61
N THR A 521 8.51 17.04 -42.41
CA THR A 521 8.04 18.38 -42.05
C THR A 521 9.19 19.39 -41.95
N ARG A 522 8.89 20.67 -42.23
CA ARG A 522 9.82 21.78 -41.97
C ARG A 522 9.81 22.23 -40.50
N ASP A 523 8.84 21.77 -39.73
CA ASP A 523 8.70 22.14 -38.32
C ASP A 523 9.91 21.61 -37.55
N PHE A 524 10.41 22.44 -36.63
CA PHE A 524 11.52 22.10 -35.73
C PHE A 524 12.76 21.55 -36.44
N ASN A 525 13.05 22.10 -37.62
CA ASN A 525 14.19 21.72 -38.46
C ASN A 525 14.24 20.25 -38.89
N ALA A 526 13.17 19.45 -38.74
CA ALA A 526 13.17 18.02 -39.06
C ALA A 526 13.69 17.74 -40.49
N ARG A 527 13.11 18.41 -41.51
CA ARG A 527 13.60 18.31 -42.90
C ARG A 527 15.03 18.81 -43.07
N PHE A 528 15.40 19.88 -42.39
CA PHE A 528 16.75 20.44 -42.48
C PHE A 528 17.80 19.44 -41.95
N HIS A 529 17.52 18.78 -40.82
CA HIS A 529 18.40 17.76 -40.26
C HIS A 529 18.54 16.55 -41.18
N ILE A 530 17.43 16.11 -41.79
CA ILE A 530 17.45 15.04 -42.81
C ILE A 530 18.32 15.44 -44.00
N GLN A 531 18.24 16.69 -44.46
CA GLN A 531 19.02 17.19 -45.60
C GLN A 531 20.51 17.40 -45.26
N SER A 532 20.84 17.70 -44.01
CA SER A 532 22.17 18.14 -43.60
C SER A 532 23.02 17.05 -42.94
N HIS A 533 22.39 16.06 -42.31
CA HIS A 533 23.08 15.09 -41.44
C HIS A 533 22.75 13.63 -41.74
N VAL A 534 21.73 13.35 -42.54
CA VAL A 534 21.28 11.99 -42.83
C VAL A 534 21.52 11.70 -44.31
N THR A 535 21.97 10.48 -44.61
CA THR A 535 21.97 9.93 -45.97
C THR A 535 20.93 8.81 -46.08
N PRO A 536 20.48 8.43 -47.29
CA PRO A 536 19.57 7.30 -47.45
C PRO A 536 20.11 5.99 -46.85
N GLU A 537 21.42 5.77 -46.85
CA GLU A 537 22.03 4.59 -46.21
C GLU A 537 22.01 4.67 -44.68
N ASN A 538 22.19 5.86 -44.08
CA ASN A 538 21.98 6.04 -42.64
C ASN A 538 20.52 5.78 -42.25
N ALA A 539 19.57 6.23 -43.07
CA ALA A 539 18.15 5.95 -42.85
C ALA A 539 17.85 4.44 -42.90
N LYS A 540 18.44 3.71 -43.85
CA LYS A 540 18.32 2.23 -43.90
C LYS A 540 18.93 1.58 -42.66
N GLN A 541 20.09 2.04 -42.20
CA GLN A 541 20.74 1.53 -41.00
C GLN A 541 19.87 1.75 -39.75
N ALA A 542 19.29 2.94 -39.61
CA ALA A 542 18.36 3.25 -38.51
C ALA A 542 17.14 2.33 -38.53
N ILE A 543 16.53 2.12 -39.70
CA ILE A 543 15.37 1.20 -39.86
C ILE A 543 15.75 -0.23 -39.49
N ALA A 544 16.88 -0.71 -40.00
CA ALA A 544 17.38 -2.06 -39.74
C ALA A 544 17.68 -2.28 -38.25
N GLN A 545 18.35 -1.33 -37.59
CA GLN A 545 18.62 -1.36 -36.16
C GLN A 545 17.33 -1.40 -35.34
N LYS A 546 16.34 -0.59 -35.71
CA LYS A 546 15.07 -0.48 -34.99
C LYS A 546 14.20 -1.72 -35.10
N LEU A 547 14.19 -2.35 -36.27
CA LEU A 547 13.38 -3.54 -36.56
C LEU A 547 14.12 -4.85 -36.32
N GLU A 548 15.37 -4.81 -35.83
CA GLU A 548 16.27 -5.96 -35.73
C GLU A 548 16.43 -6.73 -37.07
N ALA A 549 16.34 -6.01 -38.19
CA ALA A 549 16.41 -6.56 -39.54
C ALA A 549 17.83 -6.43 -40.13
N ASN A 550 18.20 -7.26 -41.12
CA ASN A 550 19.47 -7.06 -41.82
C ASN A 550 19.35 -5.91 -42.82
N VAL A 551 20.36 -5.04 -42.89
CA VAL A 551 20.40 -3.92 -43.86
C VAL A 551 20.26 -4.41 -45.32
N SER A 552 20.68 -5.66 -45.61
CA SER A 552 20.49 -6.31 -46.91
C SER A 552 19.02 -6.50 -47.30
N ASP A 553 18.12 -6.60 -46.32
CA ASP A 553 16.69 -6.80 -46.51
C ASP A 553 15.99 -5.50 -46.98
N LEU A 554 16.66 -4.35 -46.83
CA LEU A 554 16.24 -3.04 -47.33
C LEU A 554 16.75 -2.75 -48.76
N ASN A 555 17.35 -3.74 -49.43
CA ASN A 555 17.90 -3.65 -50.80
C ASN A 555 17.29 -4.57 -51.90
N PRO A 556 16.12 -5.24 -51.78
CA PRO A 556 15.42 -5.84 -52.94
C PRO A 556 14.03 -5.22 -53.22
N SER A 557 13.34 -5.75 -54.25
CA SER A 557 12.17 -5.17 -54.97
C SER A 557 11.23 -4.27 -54.15
N TYR A 558 10.72 -3.19 -54.78
CA TYR A 558 9.88 -2.12 -54.22
C TYR A 558 8.85 -2.57 -53.16
N GLY A 559 8.24 -3.76 -53.31
CA GLY A 559 7.28 -4.30 -52.34
C GLY A 559 7.85 -4.63 -50.95
N SER A 560 9.09 -5.12 -50.85
CA SER A 560 9.71 -5.45 -49.55
C SER A 560 10.11 -4.20 -48.76
N LEU A 561 10.60 -3.16 -49.45
CA LEU A 561 10.95 -1.88 -48.86
C LEU A 561 9.74 -1.16 -48.25
N VAL A 562 8.60 -1.16 -48.95
CA VAL A 562 7.35 -0.53 -48.48
C VAL A 562 6.84 -1.20 -47.21
N THR A 563 6.95 -2.53 -47.09
CA THR A 563 6.54 -3.26 -45.88
C THR A 563 7.41 -2.85 -44.68
N LEU A 564 8.73 -2.85 -44.85
CA LEU A 564 9.67 -2.47 -43.78
C LEU A 564 9.53 -1.00 -43.37
N CYS A 565 9.31 -0.07 -44.31
CA CYS A 565 9.07 1.34 -43.99
C CYS A 565 7.75 1.53 -43.24
N LYS A 566 6.72 0.72 -43.54
CA LYS A 566 5.46 0.73 -42.82
C LYS A 566 5.61 0.19 -41.41
N GLU A 567 6.31 -0.92 -41.23
CA GLU A 567 6.62 -1.49 -39.91
C GLU A 567 7.43 -0.52 -39.06
N TYR A 568 8.42 0.15 -39.65
CA TYR A 568 9.18 1.20 -38.99
C TYR A 568 8.32 2.41 -38.61
N ALA A 569 7.48 2.90 -39.52
CA ALA A 569 6.58 4.02 -39.22
C ALA A 569 5.61 3.67 -38.10
N LYS A 570 5.15 2.41 -38.03
CA LYS A 570 4.35 1.90 -36.92
C LYS A 570 5.15 1.85 -35.62
N ALA A 571 6.39 1.34 -35.63
CA ALA A 571 7.25 1.33 -34.45
C ALA A 571 7.51 2.74 -33.90
N ILE A 572 7.75 3.72 -34.78
CA ILE A 572 7.87 5.13 -34.39
C ILE A 572 6.55 5.70 -33.86
N ALA A 573 5.41 5.30 -34.41
CA ALA A 573 4.09 5.71 -33.91
C ALA A 573 3.84 5.15 -32.50
N ASP A 574 4.15 3.87 -32.27
CA ASP A 574 3.99 3.19 -30.98
C ASP A 574 4.90 3.79 -29.91
N GLU A 575 6.11 4.27 -30.29
CA GLU A 575 7.06 4.92 -29.39
C GLU A 575 6.91 6.45 -29.28
N SER A 576 6.13 7.08 -30.14
CA SER A 576 5.98 8.53 -30.22
C SER A 576 5.35 9.07 -28.92
N PHE A 577 6.21 9.39 -27.96
CA PHE A 577 5.85 9.88 -26.63
C PHE A 577 5.31 11.30 -26.62
N ILE A 578 5.30 11.99 -27.76
CA ILE A 578 4.76 13.34 -27.87
C ILE A 578 3.26 13.36 -27.49
N ARG A 579 2.56 12.21 -27.50
CA ARG A 579 1.16 12.11 -27.03
C ARG A 579 0.80 10.92 -26.11
N ASN A 580 1.73 10.00 -25.80
CA ASN A 580 1.49 8.98 -24.77
C ASN A 580 1.71 9.53 -23.36
#